data_AF-A0A142YKD0-F1
#
_entry.id   AF-A0A142YKD0-F1
#
_cell.length_a   1.000
_cell.length_b   1.000
_cell.length_c   1.000
_cell.angle_alpha   90.00
_cell.angle_beta   90.00
_cell.angle_gamma   90.00
#
_symmetry.space_group_name_H-M   'P 1'
#
loop_
_entity.id
_entity.type
_entity.pdbx_description
1 polymer ?
#
loop_
_entity_poly.entity_id
_entity_poly.type
_entity_poly.pdbx_seq_one_letter_code
_entity_poly.pdbx_strand_id
1 'polypeptide(L)'
;MNMSWKLGRIAGIDVFLHSTFFLILFLPAAATHLPLLLAMFGCVLLHEFGHALTARRFGIGTADITIYPIGGVARLTRMPRAPGAELLIALAGPAVNIAIAAGLYLSLGVMSSLGMGRFFADLLVMNLVLAGFNLIPAFPMDGGRVLRALLGGWLGRGRATVFAASVGRALAVGFGVYSLLNLAFFQVALAVFIYMAARAEEIGVLADERRRAGETEEGLDWSTPPGYRWIQTGRGVWRLAPITVSSQSRATWRDPRWR
;
A
#
# COMPACT_ATOMS: atom_id res chain seq x y z
N MET A 1 -20.34 -14.58 -1.15
CA MET A 1 -19.85 -15.73 -1.95
C MET A 1 -18.52 -15.32 -2.53
N ASN A 2 -17.39 -15.92 -2.11
CA ASN A 2 -16.09 -15.56 -2.66
C ASN A 2 -16.01 -16.02 -4.12
N MET A 3 -16.03 -15.08 -5.05
CA MET A 3 -15.88 -15.29 -6.50
C MET A 3 -14.40 -15.48 -6.87
N SER A 4 -13.69 -16.33 -6.13
CA SER A 4 -12.25 -16.57 -6.31
C SER A 4 -11.98 -18.05 -6.39
N TRP A 5 -11.23 -18.47 -7.41
CA TRP A 5 -10.87 -19.87 -7.63
C TRP A 5 -9.41 -20.10 -7.21
N LYS A 6 -9.16 -21.12 -6.40
CA LYS A 6 -7.79 -21.44 -5.97
C LYS A 6 -7.02 -22.08 -7.13
N LEU A 7 -5.93 -21.45 -7.55
CA LEU A 7 -5.04 -21.97 -8.59
C LEU A 7 -4.03 -22.97 -8.01
N GLY A 8 -3.55 -22.73 -6.79
CA GLY A 8 -2.57 -23.60 -6.15
C GLY A 8 -1.92 -22.96 -4.94
N ARG A 9 -0.89 -23.62 -4.42
CA ARG A 9 -0.05 -23.12 -3.33
C ARG A 9 1.41 -23.10 -3.79
N ILE A 10 2.04 -21.93 -3.80
CA ILE A 10 3.42 -21.74 -4.24
C ILE A 10 4.19 -21.05 -3.11
N ALA A 11 5.36 -21.59 -2.74
CA ALA A 11 6.19 -21.09 -1.63
C ALA A 11 5.45 -20.97 -0.27
N GLY A 12 4.36 -21.72 -0.08
CA GLY A 12 3.51 -21.66 1.12
C GLY A 12 2.39 -20.61 1.07
N ILE A 13 2.21 -19.92 -0.06
CA ILE A 13 1.20 -18.88 -0.26
C ILE A 13 0.13 -19.42 -1.21
N ASP A 14 -1.14 -19.29 -0.81
CA ASP A 14 -2.27 -19.68 -1.65
C ASP A 14 -2.51 -18.62 -2.74
N VAL A 15 -2.59 -19.06 -3.99
CA VAL A 15 -2.82 -18.20 -5.16
C VAL A 15 -4.25 -18.41 -5.66
N PHE A 16 -4.96 -17.31 -5.86
CA PHE A 16 -6.34 -17.29 -6.33
C PHE A 16 -6.49 -16.48 -7.62
N LEU A 17 -7.47 -16.88 -8.43
CA LEU A 17 -7.93 -16.14 -9.60
C LEU A 17 -9.34 -15.63 -9.34
N HIS A 18 -9.54 -14.32 -9.37
CA HIS A 18 -10.87 -13.76 -9.21
C HIS A 18 -11.69 -13.98 -10.48
N SER A 19 -12.99 -14.29 -10.37
CA SER A 19 -13.85 -14.58 -11.53
C SER A 19 -13.95 -13.42 -12.52
N THR A 20 -13.72 -12.18 -12.09
CA THR A 20 -13.66 -11.02 -12.99
C THR A 20 -12.50 -11.11 -13.98
N PHE A 21 -11.46 -11.92 -13.72
CA PHE A 21 -10.36 -12.17 -14.65
C PHE A 21 -10.86 -12.57 -16.04
N PHE A 22 -11.91 -13.39 -16.11
CA PHE A 22 -12.46 -13.86 -17.38
C PHE A 22 -13.12 -12.76 -18.21
N LEU A 23 -13.39 -11.58 -17.65
CA LEU A 23 -13.83 -10.42 -18.42
C LEU A 23 -12.82 -10.01 -19.50
N ILE A 24 -11.52 -10.29 -19.28
CA ILE A 24 -10.47 -10.00 -20.26
C ILE A 24 -10.65 -10.79 -21.56
N LEU A 25 -11.28 -11.96 -21.51
CA LEU A 25 -11.52 -12.81 -22.68
C LEU A 25 -12.54 -12.20 -23.65
N PHE A 26 -13.33 -11.23 -23.18
CA PHE A 26 -14.28 -10.50 -24.00
C PHE A 26 -13.67 -9.26 -24.67
N LEU A 27 -12.40 -8.94 -24.39
CA LEU A 27 -11.73 -7.83 -25.07
C LEU A 27 -11.39 -8.21 -26.52
N PRO A 28 -11.44 -7.24 -27.45
CA PRO A 28 -10.97 -7.45 -28.83
C PRO A 28 -9.55 -7.99 -28.84
N ALA A 29 -9.30 -8.98 -29.70
CA ALA A 29 -7.99 -9.64 -29.86
C ALA A 29 -7.46 -10.41 -28.62
N ALA A 30 -8.27 -10.62 -27.58
CA ALA A 30 -7.85 -11.40 -26.41
C ALA A 30 -7.44 -12.84 -26.78
N ALA A 31 -8.20 -13.49 -27.67
CA ALA A 31 -7.90 -14.85 -28.11
C ALA A 31 -6.58 -14.95 -28.90
N THR A 32 -6.30 -13.97 -29.78
CA THR A 32 -5.08 -13.96 -30.59
C THR A 32 -3.82 -13.62 -29.77
N HIS A 33 -3.97 -12.88 -28.67
CA HIS A 33 -2.88 -12.52 -27.76
C HIS A 33 -2.84 -13.37 -26.48
N LEU A 34 -3.60 -14.45 -26.40
CA LEU A 34 -3.72 -15.26 -25.20
C LEU A 34 -2.36 -15.71 -24.61
N PRO A 35 -1.37 -16.18 -25.40
CA PRO A 35 -0.06 -16.55 -24.84
C PRO A 35 0.64 -15.37 -24.16
N LEU A 36 0.58 -14.18 -24.77
CA LEU A 36 1.21 -12.97 -24.23
C LEU A 36 0.48 -12.49 -22.98
N LEU A 37 -0.86 -12.55 -22.97
CA LEU A 37 -1.67 -12.21 -21.80
C LEU A 37 -1.34 -13.14 -20.62
N LEU A 38 -1.27 -14.45 -20.85
CA LEU A 38 -0.91 -15.42 -19.81
C LEU A 38 0.51 -15.19 -19.29
N ALA A 39 1.48 -14.93 -20.17
CA ALA A 39 2.84 -14.61 -19.78
C ALA A 39 2.91 -13.31 -18.95
N MET A 40 2.16 -12.28 -19.35
CA MET A 40 2.08 -11.01 -18.63
C MET A 40 1.52 -11.19 -17.22
N PHE A 41 0.44 -11.96 -17.05
CA PHE A 41 -0.08 -12.28 -15.71
C PHE A 41 0.88 -13.15 -14.90
N GLY A 42 1.65 -14.02 -15.57
CA GLY A 42 2.79 -14.71 -14.95
C GLY A 42 3.81 -13.73 -14.38
N CYS A 43 4.19 -12.70 -15.14
CA CYS A 43 5.08 -11.64 -14.66
C CYS A 43 4.48 -10.84 -13.51
N VAL A 44 3.19 -10.50 -13.56
CA VAL A 44 2.48 -9.84 -12.44
C VAL A 44 2.45 -10.74 -11.20
N LEU A 45 2.23 -12.04 -11.36
CA LEU A 45 2.29 -12.97 -10.23
C LEU A 45 3.70 -13.03 -9.63
N LEU A 46 4.75 -13.07 -10.46
CA LEU A 46 6.14 -13.04 -10.00
C LEU A 46 6.48 -11.72 -9.29
N HIS A 47 5.95 -10.59 -9.77
CA HIS A 47 6.03 -9.29 -9.11
C HIS A 47 5.47 -9.33 -7.68
N GLU A 48 4.24 -9.84 -7.52
CA GLU A 48 3.62 -10.02 -6.20
C GLU A 48 4.42 -10.96 -5.29
N PHE A 49 4.99 -12.04 -5.86
CA PHE A 49 5.92 -12.91 -5.13
C PHE A 49 7.18 -12.17 -4.69
N GLY A 50 7.70 -11.23 -5.47
CA GLY A 50 8.80 -10.35 -5.07
C GLY A 50 8.52 -9.65 -3.73
N HIS A 51 7.35 -9.02 -3.63
CA HIS A 51 6.90 -8.40 -2.38
C HIS A 51 6.73 -9.42 -1.25
N ALA A 52 6.02 -10.51 -1.50
CA ALA A 52 5.68 -11.50 -0.50
C ALA A 52 6.92 -12.21 0.08
N LEU A 53 7.85 -12.62 -0.77
CA LEU A 53 9.08 -13.30 -0.35
C LEU A 53 10.02 -12.35 0.39
N THR A 54 10.08 -11.08 -0.02
CA THR A 54 10.85 -10.06 0.71
C THR A 54 10.22 -9.76 2.07
N ALA A 55 8.89 -9.63 2.15
CA ALA A 55 8.16 -9.45 3.41
C ALA A 55 8.40 -10.62 4.38
N ARG A 56 8.47 -11.84 3.86
CA ARG A 56 8.78 -13.04 4.65
C ARG A 56 10.15 -12.97 5.33
N ARG A 57 11.15 -12.32 4.71
CA ARG A 57 12.48 -12.09 5.35
C ARG A 57 12.40 -11.17 6.56
N PHE A 58 11.39 -10.30 6.62
CA PHE A 58 11.10 -9.44 7.77
C PHE A 58 10.10 -10.07 8.77
N GLY A 59 9.83 -11.38 8.66
CA GLY A 59 8.87 -12.06 9.53
C GLY A 59 7.43 -11.60 9.33
N ILE A 60 7.08 -11.19 8.11
CA ILE A 60 5.71 -10.82 7.71
C ILE A 60 5.20 -11.91 6.78
N GLY A 61 4.10 -12.56 7.18
CA GLY A 61 3.45 -13.59 6.36
C GLY A 61 2.63 -12.96 5.24
N THR A 62 2.28 -13.78 4.24
CA THR A 62 1.34 -13.45 3.18
C THR A 62 0.18 -14.43 3.29
N ALA A 63 -1.04 -13.91 3.45
CA ALA A 63 -2.24 -14.71 3.58
C ALA A 63 -2.60 -15.38 2.24
N ASP A 64 -2.65 -14.58 1.18
CA ASP A 64 -2.97 -15.03 -0.16
C ASP A 64 -2.51 -14.01 -1.22
N ILE A 65 -2.40 -14.47 -2.46
CA ILE A 65 -2.24 -13.62 -3.64
C ILE A 65 -3.44 -13.85 -4.55
N THR A 66 -4.18 -12.79 -4.85
CA THR A 66 -5.34 -12.87 -5.75
C THR A 66 -5.07 -12.08 -7.02
N ILE A 67 -5.28 -12.72 -8.19
CA ILE A 67 -5.12 -12.10 -9.50
C ILE A 67 -6.47 -11.56 -10.00
N TYR A 68 -6.46 -10.30 -10.42
CA TYR A 68 -7.57 -9.54 -11.00
C TYR A 68 -7.23 -9.12 -12.43
N PRO A 69 -8.20 -8.69 -13.26
CA PRO A 69 -7.94 -8.17 -14.61
C PRO A 69 -6.93 -7.02 -14.65
N ILE A 70 -6.90 -6.22 -13.59
CA ILE A 70 -6.12 -4.99 -13.47
C ILE A 70 -4.75 -5.18 -12.81
N GLY A 71 -4.44 -6.39 -12.31
CA GLY A 71 -3.20 -6.66 -11.57
C GLY A 71 -3.33 -7.77 -10.53
N GLY A 72 -2.28 -7.97 -9.74
CA GLY A 72 -2.27 -8.86 -8.59
C GLY A 72 -2.47 -8.09 -7.29
N VAL A 73 -2.96 -8.77 -6.25
CA VAL A 73 -3.00 -8.22 -4.89
C VAL A 73 -2.44 -9.26 -3.92
N ALA A 74 -1.24 -9.01 -3.39
CA ALA A 74 -0.69 -9.76 -2.27
C ALA A 74 -1.20 -9.24 -0.91
N ARG A 75 -1.96 -10.07 -0.19
CA ARG A 75 -2.47 -9.73 1.15
C ARG A 75 -1.44 -10.11 2.21
N LEU A 76 -0.64 -9.15 2.65
CA LEU A 76 0.27 -9.33 3.79
C LEU A 76 -0.50 -9.40 5.11
N THR A 77 -0.05 -10.23 6.05
CA THR A 77 -0.71 -10.42 7.36
C THR A 77 -0.63 -9.18 8.24
N ARG A 78 0.39 -8.34 8.03
CA ARG A 78 0.57 -7.03 8.66
C ARG A 78 1.40 -6.13 7.77
N MET A 79 1.22 -4.82 7.88
CA MET A 79 2.10 -3.86 7.19
C MET A 79 3.45 -3.71 7.92
N PRO A 80 4.57 -3.58 7.17
CA PRO A 80 5.89 -3.35 7.74
C PRO A 80 5.98 -2.00 8.47
N ARG A 81 6.48 -2.02 9.70
CA ARG A 81 6.57 -0.81 10.54
C ARG A 81 7.84 0.00 10.28
N ALA A 82 8.96 -0.69 10.08
CA ALA A 82 10.25 -0.06 9.82
C ALA A 82 10.25 0.54 8.41
N PRO A 83 10.56 1.83 8.23
CA PRO A 83 10.61 2.47 6.92
C PRO A 83 11.54 1.75 5.93
N GLY A 84 12.68 1.25 6.41
CA GLY A 84 13.61 0.46 5.58
C GLY A 84 13.02 -0.87 5.10
N ALA A 85 12.27 -1.58 5.96
CA ALA A 85 11.61 -2.82 5.55
C ALA A 85 10.50 -2.55 4.53
N GLU A 86 9.72 -1.49 4.74
CA GLU A 86 8.69 -1.08 3.79
C GLU A 86 9.27 -0.68 2.43
N LEU A 87 10.36 0.09 2.43
CA LEU A 87 11.08 0.48 1.22
C LEU A 87 11.57 -0.74 0.43
N LEU A 88 12.24 -1.68 1.11
CA LEU A 88 12.77 -2.88 0.48
C LEU A 88 11.64 -3.79 -0.06
N ILE A 89 10.56 -3.94 0.70
CA ILE A 89 9.39 -4.71 0.24
C ILE A 89 8.78 -4.03 -0.98
N ALA A 90 8.55 -2.71 -0.96
CA ALA A 90 7.95 -1.99 -2.08
C ALA A 90 8.82 -2.01 -3.35
N LEU A 91 10.14 -2.00 -3.21
CA LEU A 91 11.04 -2.11 -4.37
C LEU A 91 11.18 -3.53 -4.92
N ALA A 92 10.84 -4.56 -4.13
CA ALA A 92 11.06 -5.95 -4.51
C ALA A 92 10.25 -6.37 -5.73
N GLY A 93 8.97 -5.96 -5.84
CA GLY A 93 8.14 -6.23 -7.02
C GLY A 93 8.73 -5.63 -8.30
N PRO A 94 8.95 -4.29 -8.37
CA PRO A 94 9.59 -3.65 -9.51
C PRO A 94 10.96 -4.25 -9.85
N ALA A 95 11.76 -4.64 -8.85
CA ALA A 95 13.05 -5.31 -9.07
C ALA A 95 12.90 -6.66 -9.78
N VAL A 96 11.86 -7.45 -9.47
CA VAL A 96 11.55 -8.69 -10.19
C VAL A 96 11.25 -8.41 -11.66
N ASN A 97 10.43 -7.40 -11.96
CA ASN A 97 10.12 -7.04 -13.36
C ASN A 97 11.36 -6.57 -14.12
N ILE A 98 12.24 -5.79 -13.49
CA ILE A 98 13.50 -5.37 -14.10
C ILE A 98 14.40 -6.58 -14.36
N ALA A 99 14.49 -7.53 -13.42
CA ALA A 99 15.27 -8.75 -13.60
C ALA A 99 14.71 -9.62 -14.75
N ILE A 100 13.39 -9.75 -14.85
CA ILE A 100 12.73 -10.43 -15.98
C ILE A 100 13.05 -9.72 -17.29
N ALA A 101 12.91 -8.38 -17.35
CA ALA A 101 13.21 -7.60 -18.54
C ALA A 101 14.67 -7.75 -18.98
N ALA A 102 15.62 -7.78 -18.04
CA ALA A 102 17.02 -8.02 -18.32
C ALA A 102 17.25 -9.42 -18.92
N GLY A 103 16.64 -10.47 -18.36
CA GLY A 103 16.71 -11.83 -18.92
C GLY A 103 16.10 -11.95 -20.33
N LEU A 104 14.97 -11.27 -20.57
CA LEU A 104 14.34 -11.20 -21.88
C LEU A 104 15.22 -10.46 -22.89
N TYR A 105 15.88 -9.38 -22.48
CA TYR A 105 16.80 -8.62 -23.33
C TYR A 105 17.99 -9.47 -23.76
N LEU A 106 18.63 -10.16 -22.80
CA LEU A 106 19.79 -11.01 -23.06
C LEU A 106 19.45 -12.20 -23.96
N SER A 107 18.22 -12.72 -23.91
CA SER A 107 17.76 -13.82 -24.76
C SER A 107 17.18 -13.39 -26.10
N LEU A 108 16.95 -12.09 -26.33
CA LEU A 108 16.19 -11.58 -27.46
C LEU A 108 16.79 -11.97 -28.83
N GLY A 109 18.11 -11.94 -28.97
CA GLY A 109 18.78 -12.32 -30.21
C GLY A 109 18.53 -13.79 -30.60
N VAL A 110 18.66 -14.70 -29.63
CA VAL A 110 18.40 -16.13 -29.82
C VAL A 110 16.92 -16.39 -30.07
N MET A 111 16.03 -15.72 -29.35
CA MET A 111 14.59 -15.92 -29.54
C MET A 111 14.10 -15.34 -30.87
N SER A 112 14.76 -14.30 -31.37
CA SER A 112 14.47 -13.73 -32.69
C SER A 112 14.83 -14.70 -33.81
N SER A 113 15.96 -15.40 -33.73
CA SER A 113 16.31 -16.42 -34.74
C SER A 113 15.38 -17.64 -34.72
N LEU A 114 14.71 -17.90 -33.59
CA LEU A 114 13.68 -18.94 -33.45
C LEU A 114 12.26 -18.45 -33.82
N GLY A 115 12.10 -17.23 -34.32
CA GLY A 115 10.79 -16.66 -34.69
C GLY A 115 9.94 -16.16 -33.51
N MET A 116 10.45 -16.20 -32.28
CA MET A 116 9.77 -15.72 -31.06
C MET A 116 10.18 -14.30 -30.66
N GLY A 117 11.01 -13.61 -31.46
CA GLY A 117 11.57 -12.30 -31.12
C GLY A 117 10.52 -11.25 -30.78
N ARG A 118 9.41 -11.20 -31.53
CA ARG A 118 8.32 -10.25 -31.27
C ARG A 118 7.68 -10.48 -29.89
N PHE A 119 7.39 -11.73 -29.54
CA PHE A 119 6.80 -12.09 -28.25
C PHE A 119 7.71 -11.68 -27.08
N PHE A 120 9.01 -11.96 -27.18
CA PHE A 120 9.99 -11.57 -26.16
C PHE A 120 10.16 -10.05 -26.06
N ALA A 121 10.19 -9.36 -27.20
CA ALA A 121 10.26 -7.89 -27.24
C ALA A 121 9.03 -7.25 -26.58
N ASP A 122 7.81 -7.74 -26.91
CA ASP A 122 6.58 -7.25 -26.31
C ASP A 122 6.57 -7.52 -24.80
N LEU A 123 6.95 -8.72 -24.36
CA LEU A 123 7.00 -9.08 -22.93
C LEU A 123 8.07 -8.27 -22.16
N LEU A 124 9.19 -7.96 -22.80
CA LEU A 124 10.24 -7.10 -22.25
C LEU A 124 9.70 -5.69 -22.03
N VAL A 125 9.09 -5.09 -23.05
CA VAL A 125 8.52 -3.74 -22.95
C VAL A 125 7.45 -3.70 -21.86
N MET A 126 6.58 -4.71 -21.79
CA MET A 126 5.56 -4.80 -20.74
C MET A 126 6.16 -4.88 -19.34
N ASN A 127 7.25 -5.63 -19.12
CA ASN A 127 7.93 -5.68 -17.83
C ASN A 127 8.56 -4.34 -17.45
N LEU A 128 9.17 -3.63 -18.41
CA LEU A 128 9.70 -2.29 -18.18
C LEU A 128 8.59 -1.28 -17.86
N VAL A 129 7.47 -1.33 -18.59
CA VAL A 129 6.29 -0.50 -18.32
C VAL A 129 5.73 -0.82 -16.94
N LEU A 130 5.54 -2.08 -16.58
CA LEU A 130 5.06 -2.50 -15.25
C LEU A 130 5.99 -2.01 -14.13
N ALA A 131 7.31 -2.12 -14.29
CA ALA A 131 8.27 -1.60 -13.33
C ALA A 131 8.21 -0.07 -13.23
N GLY A 132 8.19 0.62 -14.38
CA GLY A 132 8.12 2.08 -14.43
C GLY A 132 6.84 2.63 -13.80
N PHE A 133 5.69 2.04 -14.15
CA PHE A 133 4.38 2.43 -13.59
C PHE A 133 4.34 2.20 -12.08
N ASN A 134 4.84 1.05 -11.60
CA ASN A 134 4.87 0.77 -10.17
C ASN A 134 5.89 1.62 -9.41
N LEU A 135 6.88 2.23 -10.07
CA LEU A 135 7.83 3.15 -9.41
C LEU A 135 7.37 4.61 -9.40
N ILE A 136 6.22 4.94 -9.99
CA ILE A 136 5.64 6.29 -9.90
C ILE A 136 5.41 6.62 -8.42
N PRO A 137 5.91 7.77 -7.90
CA PRO A 137 5.88 8.11 -6.48
C PRO A 137 4.50 8.60 -6.04
N ALA A 138 3.47 7.76 -6.18
CA ALA A 138 2.09 8.08 -5.89
C ALA A 138 1.29 6.82 -5.56
N PHE A 139 0.29 6.91 -4.68
CA PHE A 139 -0.63 5.78 -4.50
C PHE A 139 -1.57 5.63 -5.70
N PRO A 140 -2.01 4.39 -6.02
CA PRO A 140 -1.83 3.12 -5.29
C PRO A 140 -0.55 2.33 -5.63
N MET A 141 0.34 2.87 -6.46
CA MET A 141 1.53 2.18 -6.95
C MET A 141 2.57 1.96 -5.83
N ASP A 142 3.49 1.02 -6.01
CA ASP A 142 4.54 0.73 -5.02
C ASP A 142 5.44 1.94 -4.74
N GLY A 143 5.67 2.79 -5.73
CA GLY A 143 6.41 4.03 -5.63
C GLY A 143 5.75 4.99 -4.64
N GLY A 144 4.43 4.92 -4.44
CA GLY A 144 3.74 5.60 -3.35
C GLY A 144 4.17 5.10 -1.97
N ARG A 145 4.39 3.80 -1.80
CA ARG A 145 4.96 3.19 -0.58
C ARG A 145 6.42 3.55 -0.39
N VAL A 146 7.20 3.59 -1.46
CA VAL A 146 8.59 4.08 -1.46
C VAL A 146 8.63 5.54 -1.00
N LEU A 147 7.84 6.42 -1.62
CA LEU A 147 7.75 7.82 -1.24
C LEU A 147 7.32 7.97 0.22
N ARG A 148 6.30 7.22 0.66
CA ARG A 148 5.85 7.21 2.05
C ARG A 148 6.96 6.78 3.01
N ALA A 149 7.69 5.72 2.70
CA ALA A 149 8.78 5.22 3.54
C ALA A 149 9.92 6.24 3.66
N LEU A 150 10.29 6.90 2.56
CA LEU A 150 11.32 7.94 2.54
C LEU A 150 10.90 9.19 3.34
N LEU A 151 9.67 9.66 3.17
CA LEU A 151 9.16 10.84 3.87
C LEU A 151 8.75 10.56 5.32
N GLY A 152 8.45 9.30 5.64
CA GLY A 152 7.90 8.90 6.94
C GLY A 152 8.79 9.26 8.12
N GLY A 153 10.12 9.27 7.93
CA GLY A 153 11.07 9.68 8.97
C GLY A 153 11.01 11.17 9.34
N TRP A 154 10.60 12.03 8.40
CA TRP A 154 10.55 13.48 8.61
C TRP A 154 9.14 13.99 8.91
N LEU A 155 8.14 13.49 8.19
CA LEU A 155 6.75 13.99 8.27
C LEU A 155 5.88 13.16 9.24
N GLY A 156 6.32 11.96 9.60
CA GLY A 156 5.50 10.93 10.23
C GLY A 156 4.70 10.14 9.20
N ARG A 157 4.45 8.84 9.49
CA ARG A 157 3.83 7.89 8.56
C ARG A 157 2.47 8.34 8.04
N GLY A 158 1.62 8.87 8.91
CA GLY A 158 0.28 9.36 8.54
C GLY A 158 0.34 10.50 7.52
N ARG A 159 1.13 11.56 7.78
CA ARG A 159 1.28 12.70 6.86
C ARG A 159 1.95 12.30 5.56
N ALA A 160 2.98 11.45 5.61
CA ALA A 160 3.62 10.91 4.42
C ALA A 160 2.64 10.12 3.53
N THR A 161 1.71 9.39 4.16
CA THR A 161 0.64 8.67 3.43
C THR A 161 -0.32 9.64 2.76
N VAL A 162 -0.82 10.65 3.49
CA VAL A 162 -1.71 11.68 2.93
C VAL A 162 -1.04 12.39 1.75
N PHE A 163 0.26 12.70 1.88
CA PHE A 163 1.03 13.30 0.80
C PHE A 163 1.10 12.38 -0.43
N ALA A 164 1.58 11.14 -0.29
CA ALA A 164 1.65 10.18 -1.41
C ALA A 164 0.29 9.90 -2.05
N ALA A 165 -0.79 9.87 -1.26
CA ALA A 165 -2.15 9.69 -1.75
C ALA A 165 -2.66 10.93 -2.49
N SER A 166 -2.31 12.13 -2.02
CA SER A 166 -2.67 13.38 -2.68
C SER A 166 -2.01 13.51 -4.06
N VAL A 167 -0.74 13.12 -4.21
CA VAL A 167 -0.06 13.03 -5.51
C VAL A 167 -0.82 12.08 -6.44
N GLY A 168 -1.19 10.90 -5.96
CA GLY A 168 -1.93 9.90 -6.75
C GLY A 168 -3.27 10.42 -7.23
N ARG A 169 -4.01 11.10 -6.35
CA ARG A 169 -5.29 11.74 -6.71
C ARG A 169 -5.14 12.87 -7.71
N ALA A 170 -4.13 13.73 -7.54
CA ALA A 170 -3.88 14.82 -8.47
C ALA A 170 -3.56 14.29 -9.87
N LEU A 171 -2.70 13.27 -9.96
CA LEU A 171 -2.40 12.58 -11.22
C LEU A 171 -3.65 11.92 -11.81
N ALA A 172 -4.44 11.22 -11.00
CA ALA A 172 -5.68 10.59 -11.46
C ALA A 172 -6.70 11.61 -12.00
N VAL A 173 -6.88 12.75 -11.31
CA VAL A 173 -7.77 13.84 -11.78
C VAL A 173 -7.24 14.43 -13.09
N GLY A 174 -5.95 14.74 -13.18
CA GLY A 174 -5.34 15.26 -14.41
C GLY A 174 -5.49 14.30 -15.58
N PHE A 175 -5.18 13.02 -15.37
CA PHE A 175 -5.36 11.97 -16.37
C PHE A 175 -6.83 11.78 -16.76
N GLY A 176 -7.75 11.84 -15.80
CA GLY A 176 -9.19 11.75 -16.04
C GLY A 176 -9.74 12.91 -16.87
N VAL A 177 -9.33 14.15 -16.57
CA VAL A 177 -9.70 15.33 -17.35
C VAL A 177 -9.14 15.23 -18.77
N TYR A 178 -7.85 14.90 -18.91
CA TYR A 178 -7.24 14.68 -20.22
C TYR A 178 -7.99 13.60 -21.03
N SER A 179 -8.30 12.47 -20.41
CA SER A 179 -9.03 11.37 -21.04
C SER A 179 -10.45 11.78 -21.46
N LEU A 180 -11.14 12.58 -20.64
CA LEU A 180 -12.47 13.08 -20.93
C LEU A 180 -12.47 14.03 -22.13
N LEU A 181 -11.48 14.94 -22.21
CA LEU A 181 -11.30 15.86 -23.34
C LEU A 181 -11.05 15.12 -24.66
N ASN A 182 -10.48 13.90 -24.60
CA ASN A 182 -10.24 13.04 -25.76
C ASN A 182 -11.35 11.98 -25.97
N LEU A 183 -12.47 12.05 -25.25
CA LEU A 183 -13.59 11.09 -25.32
C LEU A 183 -13.19 9.63 -25.05
N ALA A 184 -12.10 9.42 -24.30
CA ALA A 184 -11.57 8.11 -23.97
C ALA A 184 -12.22 7.57 -22.68
N PHE A 185 -13.49 7.19 -22.74
CA PHE A 185 -14.29 6.81 -21.57
C PHE A 185 -13.70 5.67 -20.74
N PHE A 186 -13.02 4.70 -21.36
CA PHE A 186 -12.33 3.63 -20.62
C PHE A 186 -11.19 4.16 -19.76
N GLN A 187 -10.42 5.13 -20.28
CA GLN A 187 -9.33 5.76 -19.53
C GLN A 187 -9.87 6.65 -18.40
N VAL A 188 -11.05 7.27 -18.58
CA VAL A 188 -11.75 7.98 -17.50
C VAL A 188 -12.14 7.01 -16.38
N ALA A 189 -12.68 5.82 -16.71
CA ALA A 189 -13.00 4.80 -15.71
C ALA A 189 -11.74 4.32 -14.96
N LEU A 190 -10.63 4.13 -15.67
CA LEU A 190 -9.33 3.82 -15.06
C LEU A 190 -8.85 4.95 -14.13
N ALA A 191 -8.99 6.21 -14.53
CA ALA A 191 -8.64 7.36 -13.71
C ALA A 191 -9.44 7.40 -12.40
N VAL A 192 -10.76 7.15 -12.47
CA VAL A 192 -11.62 7.04 -11.29
C VAL A 192 -11.17 5.89 -10.38
N PHE A 193 -10.84 4.74 -10.97
CA PHE A 193 -10.31 3.59 -10.21
C PHE A 193 -9.01 3.96 -9.48
N ILE A 194 -8.05 4.59 -10.15
CA ILE A 194 -6.77 5.04 -9.55
C ILE A 194 -7.04 6.01 -8.39
N TYR A 195 -7.94 6.98 -8.58
CA TYR A 195 -8.34 7.92 -7.53
C TYR A 195 -8.90 7.19 -6.30
N MET A 196 -9.81 6.25 -6.52
CA MET A 196 -10.46 5.47 -5.45
C MET A 196 -9.45 4.58 -4.73
N ALA A 197 -8.54 3.93 -5.46
CA ALA A 197 -7.49 3.11 -4.88
C ALA A 197 -6.51 3.95 -4.02
N ALA A 198 -6.13 5.14 -4.48
CA ALA A 198 -5.31 6.05 -3.68
C ALA A 198 -6.01 6.51 -2.39
N ARG A 199 -7.32 6.76 -2.45
CA ARG A 199 -8.14 7.08 -1.26
C ARG A 199 -8.27 5.89 -0.31
N ALA A 200 -8.45 4.68 -0.84
CA ALA A 200 -8.58 3.47 -0.04
C ALA A 200 -7.31 3.22 0.79
N GLU A 201 -6.11 3.39 0.19
CA GLU A 201 -4.83 3.23 0.89
C GLU A 201 -4.67 4.29 1.99
N GLU A 202 -5.00 5.56 1.72
CA GLU A 202 -4.95 6.65 2.71
C GLU A 202 -5.85 6.35 3.91
N ILE A 203 -7.12 6.00 3.66
CA ILE A 203 -8.09 5.68 4.71
C ILE A 203 -7.63 4.47 5.52
N GLY A 204 -7.15 3.42 4.86
CA GLY A 204 -6.69 2.19 5.51
C GLY A 204 -5.54 2.44 6.47
N VAL A 205 -4.54 3.22 6.06
CA VAL A 205 -3.37 3.51 6.89
C VAL A 205 -3.71 4.47 8.02
N LEU A 206 -4.50 5.51 7.77
CA LEU A 206 -4.92 6.44 8.83
C LEU A 206 -5.80 5.74 9.87
N ALA A 207 -6.62 4.76 9.46
CA ALA A 207 -7.38 3.93 10.39
C ALA A 207 -6.48 3.05 11.26
N ASP A 208 -5.44 2.42 10.69
CA ASP A 208 -4.43 1.65 11.45
C ASP A 208 -3.67 2.53 12.45
N GLU A 209 -3.28 3.74 12.04
CA GLU A 209 -2.63 4.72 12.92
C GLU A 209 -3.55 5.16 14.08
N ARG A 210 -4.83 5.43 13.80
CA ARG A 210 -5.81 5.79 14.85
C ARG A 210 -6.07 4.65 15.82
N ARG A 211 -6.24 3.43 15.33
CA ARG A 211 -6.41 2.25 16.18
C ARG A 211 -5.24 2.10 17.15
N ARG A 212 -4.02 2.32 16.69
CA ARG A 212 -2.82 2.25 17.54
C ARG A 212 -2.71 3.41 18.53
N ALA A 213 -3.04 4.63 18.11
CA ALA A 213 -3.13 5.74 19.05
C ALA A 213 -4.11 5.42 20.18
N GLY A 214 -5.25 4.79 19.86
CA GLY A 214 -6.23 4.31 20.85
C GLY A 214 -5.76 3.12 21.70
N GLU A 215 -5.06 2.13 21.14
CA GLU A 215 -4.45 1.03 21.92
C GLU A 215 -3.40 1.55 22.93
N THR A 216 -2.73 2.66 22.60
CA THR A 216 -1.81 3.32 23.54
C THR A 216 -2.57 4.06 24.65
N GLU A 217 -3.85 4.40 24.47
CA GLU A 217 -4.70 5.05 25.47
C GLU A 217 -5.51 4.04 26.32
N GLU A 218 -5.97 2.93 25.74
CA GLU A 218 -6.76 1.88 26.41
C GLU A 218 -5.90 0.89 27.23
N GLY A 219 -4.59 0.82 26.98
CA GLY A 219 -3.64 0.02 27.76
C GLY A 219 -3.01 0.72 28.97
N LEU A 220 -3.34 2.00 29.22
CA LEU A 220 -2.93 2.71 30.44
C LEU A 220 -4.02 2.57 31.50
N ASP A 221 -3.70 1.89 32.60
CA ASP A 221 -4.41 2.12 33.86
C ASP A 221 -4.21 3.59 34.25
N TRP A 222 -5.26 4.40 34.07
CA TRP A 222 -5.28 5.81 34.42
C TRP A 222 -5.42 6.05 35.93
N SER A 223 -5.34 5.02 36.77
CA SER A 223 -5.32 5.17 38.22
C SER A 223 -4.11 6.00 38.66
N THR A 224 -4.35 7.27 38.99
CA THR A 224 -3.34 8.13 39.58
C THR A 224 -3.14 7.73 41.04
N PRO A 225 -1.90 7.49 41.50
CA PRO A 225 -1.63 7.37 42.93
C PRO A 225 -2.15 8.61 43.67
N PRO A 226 -2.65 8.46 44.92
CA PRO A 226 -3.10 9.60 45.72
C PRO A 226 -2.04 10.71 45.75
N GLY A 227 -2.45 11.93 45.42
CA GLY A 227 -1.54 13.09 45.40
C GLY A 227 -0.82 13.35 44.06
N TYR A 228 -1.14 12.61 42.99
CA TYR A 228 -0.60 12.86 41.65
C TYR A 228 -1.71 13.10 40.61
N ARG A 229 -1.38 13.84 39.53
CA ARG A 229 -2.25 14.06 38.37
C ARG A 229 -1.45 13.91 37.08
N TRP A 230 -2.07 13.36 36.06
CA TRP A 230 -1.52 13.36 34.70
C TRP A 230 -1.55 14.78 34.12
N ILE A 231 -0.41 15.25 33.62
CA ILE A 231 -0.29 16.49 32.87
C ILE A 231 0.30 16.21 31.50
N GLN A 232 -0.18 16.92 30.49
CA GLN A 232 0.33 16.82 29.13
C GLN A 232 1.46 17.84 28.93
N THR A 233 2.68 17.34 28.71
CA THR A 233 3.80 18.14 28.23
C THR A 233 3.82 18.07 26.69
N GLY A 234 3.87 19.23 26.03
CA GLY A 234 3.70 19.35 24.57
C GLY A 234 4.50 18.33 23.76
N ARG A 235 3.91 17.90 22.62
CA ARG A 235 4.27 16.72 21.80
C ARG A 235 3.65 15.39 22.24
N GLY A 236 2.55 15.42 23.01
CA GLY A 236 1.80 14.20 23.36
C GLY A 236 2.48 13.34 24.41
N VAL A 237 3.40 13.92 25.20
CA VAL A 237 4.08 13.22 26.29
C VAL A 237 3.34 13.48 27.59
N TRP A 238 2.84 12.42 28.22
CA TRP A 238 2.17 12.48 29.52
C TRP A 238 3.17 12.28 30.66
N ARG A 239 3.05 13.08 31.72
CA ARG A 239 3.86 12.93 32.94
C ARG A 239 2.97 13.00 34.18
N LEU A 240 3.27 12.17 35.18
CA LEU A 240 2.72 12.31 36.53
C LEU A 240 3.35 13.53 37.21
N ALA A 241 2.53 14.47 37.63
CA ALA A 241 2.95 15.62 38.44
C ALA A 241 2.29 15.56 39.82
N PRO A 242 3.02 15.89 40.90
CA PRO A 242 2.44 15.96 42.24
C PRO A 242 1.45 17.12 42.33
N ILE A 243 0.32 16.89 43.00
CA ILE A 243 -0.68 17.91 43.31
C ILE A 243 -0.15 18.76 44.46
N THR A 244 0.52 19.87 44.15
CA THR A 244 0.94 20.84 45.16
C THR A 244 -0.26 21.70 45.55
N VAL A 245 -0.92 21.38 46.67
CA VAL A 245 -1.91 22.27 47.28
C VAL A 245 -1.15 23.42 47.94
N SER A 246 -1.05 24.57 47.28
CA SER A 246 -0.50 25.77 47.94
C SER A 246 -1.48 26.22 49.03
N SER A 247 -1.02 26.25 50.27
CA SER A 247 -1.83 26.61 51.45
C SER A 247 -2.13 28.12 51.56
N GLN A 248 -2.12 28.87 50.46
CA GLN A 248 -2.20 30.35 50.49
C GLN A 248 -3.61 30.94 50.40
N SER A 249 -4.68 30.16 50.57
CA SER A 249 -6.02 30.75 50.70
C SER A 249 -6.94 29.99 51.68
N ARG A 250 -6.55 29.92 52.96
CA ARG A 250 -7.53 29.86 54.06
C ARG A 250 -7.78 31.29 54.58
N ALA A 251 -8.31 32.14 53.71
CA ALA A 251 -8.96 33.37 54.15
C ALA A 251 -10.40 33.04 54.55
N THR A 252 -10.58 32.83 55.86
CA THR A 252 -11.78 33.09 56.66
C THR A 252 -13.13 33.14 55.93
N TRP A 253 -13.88 32.04 55.96
CA TRP A 253 -15.34 32.08 55.95
C TRP A 253 -15.83 31.54 57.31
N ARG A 254 -16.19 32.46 58.22
CA ARG A 254 -17.01 32.14 59.40
C ARG A 254 -18.47 32.28 58.96
N ASP A 255 -19.22 31.19 58.98
CA ASP A 255 -20.67 31.20 58.81
C ASP A 255 -21.33 31.52 60.16
N PRO A 256 -22.09 32.61 60.31
CA PRO A 256 -22.74 32.99 61.55
C PRO A 256 -24.23 32.63 61.52
N ARG A 257 -24.60 31.36 61.54
CA ARG A 257 -26.00 30.96 61.76
C ARG A 257 -26.15 29.63 62.49
N TRP A 258 -25.81 29.59 63.78
CA TRP A 258 -26.45 28.70 64.77
C TRP A 258 -26.16 29.24 66.18
N ARG A 259 -27.03 30.12 66.68
CA ARG A 259 -27.30 30.36 68.09
C ARG A 259 -28.76 30.76 68.24
#